data_AF-A0A2T6CCG4-F1
#
_entry.id   AF-A0A2T6CCG4-F1
#
_cell.length_a   1.000
_cell.length_b   1.000
_cell.length_c   1.000
_cell.angle_alpha   90.00
_cell.angle_beta   90.00
_cell.angle_gamma   90.00
#
_symmetry.space_group_name_H-M   'P 1'
#
loop_
_entity.id
_entity.type
_entity.pdbx_description
1 polymer ?
#
loop_
_entity_poly.entity_id
_entity_poly.type
_entity_poly.pdbx_seq_one_letter_code
_entity_poly.pdbx_strand_id
1 'polypeptide(L)'
;MTRILTNHIATMTEMREPHKVLERSGGKPVAIMKNSKCVGYFVPAEATLQEEPRYATLDEVMQSIARRKSVNQPVLDYLKDK
;
A
#
# COMPACT_ATOMS: atom_id res chain seq x y z
N MET A 1 -8.75 -9.08 -14.81
CA MET A 1 -7.93 -7.87 -14.96
C MET A 1 -7.28 -7.60 -13.59
N THR A 2 -5.95 -7.71 -13.47
CA THR A 2 -5.30 -7.55 -12.16
C THR A 2 -5.34 -6.08 -11.75
N ARG A 3 -5.83 -5.80 -10.54
CA ARG A 3 -5.89 -4.44 -10.00
C ARG A 3 -4.48 -3.93 -9.72
N ILE A 4 -4.11 -2.81 -10.31
CA ILE A 4 -2.86 -2.10 -10.03
C ILE A 4 -3.06 -1.28 -8.74
N LEU A 5 -2.06 -1.28 -7.85
CA LEU A 5 -2.14 -0.65 -6.52
C LEU A 5 -1.69 0.82 -6.51
N THR A 6 -1.39 1.40 -7.68
CA THR A 6 -0.98 2.80 -7.84
C THR A 6 -1.45 3.33 -9.20
N ASN A 7 -1.54 4.65 -9.31
CA ASN A 7 -1.89 5.36 -10.54
C ASN A 7 -0.66 5.70 -11.40
N HIS A 8 0.56 5.47 -10.88
CA HIS A 8 1.80 5.70 -11.64
C HIS A 8 2.28 4.39 -12.25
N ILE A 9 2.60 4.42 -13.55
CA ILE A 9 3.14 3.27 -14.28
C ILE A 9 4.47 3.64 -14.93
N ALA A 10 5.35 2.65 -15.03
CA ALA A 10 6.58 2.73 -15.81
C ALA A 10 6.82 1.38 -16.51
N THR A 11 7.44 1.41 -17.67
CA THR A 11 7.85 0.23 -18.43
C THR A 11 9.22 -0.27 -17.97
N MET A 12 9.58 -1.50 -18.35
CA MET A 12 10.93 -2.04 -18.13
C MET A 12 12.04 -1.17 -18.75
N THR A 13 11.75 -0.43 -19.83
CA THR A 13 12.72 0.45 -20.49
C THR A 13 12.96 1.72 -19.67
N GLU A 14 11.91 2.32 -19.11
CA GLU A 14 12.01 3.50 -18.25
C GLU A 14 12.76 3.19 -16.94
N MET A 15 12.67 1.95 -16.44
CA MET A 15 13.42 1.49 -15.27
C MET A 15 14.94 1.43 -15.45
N ARG A 16 15.46 1.71 -16.66
CA ARG A 16 16.89 1.97 -16.87
C ARG A 16 17.34 3.29 -16.24
N GLU A 17 16.42 4.24 -16.02
CA GLU A 17 16.67 5.52 -15.37
C GLU A 17 15.77 5.67 -14.13
N PRO A 18 16.00 4.89 -13.05
CA PRO A 18 15.07 4.80 -11.92
C PRO A 18 14.86 6.14 -11.20
N HIS A 19 15.85 7.03 -11.17
CA HIS A 19 15.72 8.35 -10.56
C HIS A 19 14.63 9.21 -11.24
N LYS A 20 14.52 9.18 -12.57
CA LYS A 20 13.48 9.91 -13.31
C LYS A 20 12.09 9.33 -13.07
N VAL A 21 12.00 8.02 -12.86
CA VAL A 21 10.75 7.33 -12.52
C VAL A 21 10.21 7.82 -11.16
N LEU A 22 11.09 7.98 -10.17
CA LEU A 22 10.73 8.50 -8.85
C LEU A 22 10.37 9.99 -8.88
N GLU A 23 11.15 10.82 -9.58
CA GLU A 23 10.88 12.25 -9.72
C GLU A 23 9.50 12.50 -10.35
N ARG A 24 9.17 11.74 -11.41
CA ARG A 24 7.86 11.81 -12.07
C ARG A 24 6.72 11.32 -11.19
N SER A 25 6.97 10.38 -10.27
CA SER A 25 5.94 9.87 -9.37
C SER A 25 5.66 10.79 -8.18
N GLY A 26 6.52 11.79 -7.93
CA GLY A 26 6.35 12.73 -6.83
C GLY A 26 6.27 12.04 -5.47
N GLY A 27 7.13 11.05 -5.24
CA GLY A 27 7.17 10.30 -3.97
C GLY A 27 6.05 9.24 -3.83
N LYS A 28 5.34 8.90 -4.91
CA LYS A 28 4.32 7.84 -4.90
C LYS A 28 4.87 6.52 -5.47
N PRO A 29 4.36 5.35 -5.05
CA PRO A 29 4.71 4.06 -5.66
C PRO A 29 4.42 4.02 -7.16
N VAL A 30 5.23 3.29 -7.93
CA VAL A 30 5.09 3.13 -9.39
C VAL A 30 4.97 1.65 -9.74
N ALA A 31 3.96 1.28 -10.53
CA ALA A 31 3.82 -0.07 -11.06
C ALA A 31 4.72 -0.28 -12.27
N ILE A 32 5.49 -1.36 -12.27
CA ILE A 32 6.40 -1.71 -13.36
C ILE A 32 5.72 -2.69 -14.30
N MET A 33 5.64 -2.32 -15.57
CA MET A 33 4.89 -3.04 -16.60
C MET A 33 5.82 -3.76 -17.58
N LYS A 34 5.53 -5.03 -17.88
CA LYS A 34 6.16 -5.83 -18.95
C LYS A 34 5.07 -6.57 -19.73
N ASN A 35 4.99 -6.37 -21.04
CA ASN A 35 3.98 -6.99 -21.91
C ASN A 35 2.54 -6.82 -21.38
N SER A 36 2.18 -5.59 -21.00
CA SER A 36 0.89 -5.22 -20.41
C SER A 36 0.55 -5.91 -19.08
N LYS A 37 1.54 -6.50 -18.40
CA LYS A 37 1.38 -7.10 -17.07
C LYS A 37 2.22 -6.34 -16.05
N CYS A 38 1.63 -6.07 -14.88
CA CYS A 38 2.36 -5.56 -13.73
C CYS A 38 3.29 -6.66 -13.21
N VAL A 39 4.61 -6.41 -13.24
CA VAL A 39 5.64 -7.35 -12.79
C VAL A 39 6.25 -6.98 -11.45
N GLY A 40 6.00 -5.77 -10.95
CA GLY A 40 6.48 -5.32 -9.66
C GLY A 40 6.06 -3.89 -9.35
N TYR A 41 6.48 -3.40 -8.18
CA TYR A 41 6.31 -2.02 -7.76
C TYR A 41 7.67 -1.43 -7.41
N PHE A 42 7.88 -0.18 -7.81
CA PHE A 42 9.01 0.63 -7.38
C PHE A 42 8.51 1.65 -6.38
N VAL A 43 9.01 1.56 -5.14
CA VAL A 43 8.51 2.32 -4.00
C VAL A 43 9.64 3.24 -3.52
N PRO A 44 9.40 4.56 -3.43
CA PRO A 44 10.35 5.49 -2.81
C PRO A 44 10.65 5.09 -1.37
N ALA A 45 11.89 5.30 -0.92
CA ALA A 45 12.31 4.91 0.43
C ALA A 45 11.45 5.59 1.50
N GLU A 46 11.09 6.86 1.33
CA GLU A 46 10.22 7.61 2.24
C GLU A 46 8.79 7.04 2.34
N ALA A 47 8.35 6.28 1.33
CA ALA A 47 7.05 5.62 1.31
C ALA A 47 7.10 4.18 1.85
N THR A 48 8.29 3.67 2.18
CA THR A 48 8.42 2.40 2.89
C THR A 48 8.25 2.59 4.39
N LEU A 49 8.25 1.49 5.13
CA LEU A 49 8.30 1.55 6.58
C LEU A 49 9.64 2.17 7.01
N GLN A 50 9.59 3.27 7.77
CA GLN A 50 10.77 4.04 8.18
C GLN A 50 11.46 3.48 9.44
N GLU A 51 10.70 2.78 10.28
CA GLU A 51 11.16 2.23 11.55
C GLU A 51 10.85 0.73 11.58
N GLU A 52 11.65 -0.05 12.30
CA GLU A 52 11.29 -1.46 12.49
C GLU A 52 9.92 -1.58 13.16
N PRO A 53 9.02 -2.43 12.63
CA PRO A 53 7.73 -2.63 13.26
C PRO A 53 7.95 -3.23 14.64
N ARG A 54 7.34 -2.62 15.66
CA ARG A 54 7.27 -3.19 17.00
C ARG A 54 5.92 -3.85 17.26
N TYR A 55 5.90 -4.76 18.23
CA TYR A 55 4.63 -5.28 18.74
C TYR A 55 3.82 -4.18 19.42
N ALA A 56 2.51 -4.22 19.21
CA ALA A 56 1.56 -3.40 19.96
C ALA A 56 1.32 -4.04 21.33
N THR A 57 1.21 -3.20 22.36
CA THR A 57 0.75 -3.63 23.69
C THR A 57 -0.75 -3.94 23.66
N LEU A 58 -1.24 -4.66 24.68
CA LEU A 58 -2.67 -4.94 24.81
C LEU A 58 -3.49 -3.64 24.85
N ASP A 59 -3.03 -2.63 25.59
CA ASP A 59 -3.73 -1.35 25.72
C ASP A 59 -3.85 -0.62 24.38
N GLU A 60 -2.78 -0.59 23.58
CA GLU A 60 -2.78 0.00 22.24
C GLU A 60 -3.75 -0.74 21.30
N VAL A 61 -3.83 -2.07 21.41
CA VAL A 61 -4.78 -2.88 20.65
C VAL A 61 -6.21 -2.55 21.07
N MET A 62 -6.51 -2.53 22.37
CA MET A 62 -7.85 -2.21 22.89
C MET A 62 -8.28 -0.80 22.50
N GLN A 63 -7.37 0.18 22.55
CA GLN A 63 -7.63 1.54 22.09
C GLN A 63 -7.92 1.60 20.59
N SER A 64 -7.16 0.87 19.78
CA SER A 64 -7.38 0.76 18.33
C SER A 64 -8.75 0.16 17.99
N ILE A 65 -9.15 -0.90 18.71
CA ILE A 65 -10.46 -1.54 18.57
C ILE A 65 -11.58 -0.57 18.92
N ALA A 66 -11.48 0.11 20.07
CA ALA A 66 -12.47 1.10 20.50
C ALA A 66 -12.60 2.25 19.48
N ARG A 67 -11.47 2.80 19.03
CA ARG A 67 -11.42 3.90 18.04
C ARG A 67 -12.07 3.53 16.71
N ARG A 68 -11.91 2.28 16.26
CA ARG A 68 -12.45 1.82 14.97
C ARG A 68 -13.84 1.19 15.07
N LYS A 69 -14.46 1.17 16.27
CA LYS A 69 -15.76 0.51 16.48
C LYS A 69 -16.81 0.96 15.48
N SER A 70 -16.99 2.27 15.28
CA SER A 70 -18.01 2.81 14.36
C SER A 70 -17.78 2.39 12.90
N VAL A 71 -16.53 2.33 12.46
CA VAL A 71 -16.15 1.91 11.11
C VAL A 71 -16.36 0.40 10.93
N ASN A 72 -16.05 -0.38 11.96
CA ASN A 72 -16.10 -1.84 11.91
C ASN A 72 -17.50 -2.40 12.20
N GLN A 73 -18.38 -1.64 12.85
CA GLN A 73 -19.69 -2.09 13.31
C GLN A 73 -20.55 -2.73 12.20
N PRO A 74 -20.65 -2.17 10.97
CA PRO A 74 -21.45 -2.78 9.91
C PRO A 74 -20.97 -4.20 9.53
N VAL A 75 -19.66 -4.42 9.52
CA VAL A 75 -19.07 -5.74 9.25
C VAL A 75 -19.36 -6.69 10.40
N LEU A 76 -19.26 -6.23 11.65
CA LEU A 76 -19.55 -7.05 12.83
C LEU A 76 -21.02 -7.46 12.87
N ASP A 77 -21.94 -6.57 12.49
CA ASP A 77 -23.37 -6.88 12.46
C ASP A 77 -23.68 -7.92 11.37
N TYR A 78 -23.10 -7.77 10.18
CA TYR A 78 -23.21 -8.78 9.13
C TYR A 78 -22.69 -10.17 9.56
N LEU A 79 -21.61 -10.20 10.34
CA LEU A 79 -21.02 -11.46 10.82
C LEU A 79 -21.82 -12.13 11.94
N LYS A 80 -22.70 -11.41 12.65
CA LYS A 80 -23.59 -12.02 13.65
C LYS A 80 -24.73 -12.82 13.03
N ASP A 81 -25.13 -12.46 11.81
CA ASP A 81 -26.23 -13.08 11.08
C ASP A 81 -25.78 -14.31 10.24
N LYS A 82 -24.52 -14.71 10.34
CA LYS A 82 -23.93 -15.91 9.73
C LYS A 82 -23.46 -16.90 10.77
#